data_AF-A0A8X7X707-F1
#
_entry.id   AF-A0A8X7X707-F1
#
_cell.length_a   1.000
_cell.length_b   1.000
_cell.length_c   1.000
_cell.angle_alpha   90.00
_cell.angle_beta   90.00
_cell.angle_gamma   90.00
#
_symmetry.space_group_name_H-M   'P 1'
#
loop_
_entity.id
_entity.type
_entity.pdbx_description
1 polymer ?
#
loop_
_entity_poly.entity_id
_entity_poly.type
_entity_poly.pdbx_seq_one_letter_code
_entity_poly.pdbx_strand_id
1 'polypeptide(L)'
;MCPSFAGIPCEEVSGYSKGYSYNIGDHFTGSSNHAWNAVYLEDQWHLLDSTWGAGKCGVKDFQFSFEYDEYYFLTHPALFILNHFPEDKKWQLLNSTVSLKEFEKSLYVKGEFYNLGLTTIKPDMSQIKTENGTVSISIEGTSPTLFLYNLNGTQRDGILTLKPCGMKLDLYPQRTGTHEVMIFAKTFLDETPSYKYICEYQLHCHTLNKEIKVPVDLVSPVGHSLMAEKAGLLQPSVSDPIVNTEDGKCSFRFLLNKDLCFTADLSTAAFEMSEQQKKSHIFIAREGKQVPYPAGTPLLHLFQGSHQAMEDSMSHGATMDSSIPPPGSLVAASLVDVDFPVFCVAPWDMESSIAWLGAGVAASGCCRDSRTRLDESSAPPGGAIGTRWSSIWKTSRWAIKWASLHH
;
A
#
# COMPACT_ATOMS: atom_id res chain seq x y z
N MET A 1 -32.44 23.63 -2.55
CA MET A 1 -33.05 24.90 -2.09
C MET A 1 -31.93 25.90 -1.92
N CYS A 2 -32.04 27.08 -2.52
CA CYS A 2 -31.01 28.12 -2.47
C CYS A 2 -30.84 28.61 -1.00
N PRO A 3 -29.62 28.63 -0.43
CA PRO A 3 -29.35 29.12 0.93
C PRO A 3 -29.85 30.56 1.19
N SER A 4 -30.06 31.34 0.13
CA SER A 4 -30.62 32.69 0.18
C SER A 4 -32.01 32.75 0.84
N PHE A 5 -32.85 31.72 0.68
CA PHE A 5 -34.15 31.66 1.36
C PHE A 5 -34.04 31.42 2.86
N ALA A 6 -32.88 30.93 3.33
CA ALA A 6 -32.55 30.78 4.75
C ALA A 6 -31.79 32.00 5.32
N GLY A 7 -31.63 33.08 4.53
CA GLY A 7 -30.85 34.26 4.93
C GLY A 7 -29.34 34.05 4.90
N ILE A 8 -28.87 32.99 4.26
CA ILE A 8 -27.44 32.66 4.15
C ILE A 8 -26.92 33.21 2.81
N PRO A 9 -25.94 34.12 2.80
CA PRO A 9 -25.32 34.58 1.57
C PRO A 9 -24.70 33.40 0.80
N CYS A 10 -24.98 33.32 -0.50
CA CYS A 10 -24.48 32.26 -1.36
C CYS A 10 -24.13 32.80 -2.74
N GLU A 11 -23.10 32.22 -3.35
CA GLU A 11 -22.60 32.55 -4.67
C GLU A 11 -22.50 31.27 -5.51
N GLU A 12 -22.81 31.39 -6.80
CA GLU A 12 -22.50 30.34 -7.77
C GLU A 12 -21.06 30.53 -8.25
N VAL A 13 -20.30 29.43 -8.27
CA VAL A 13 -18.90 29.42 -8.69
C VAL A 13 -18.76 28.51 -9.89
N SER A 14 -18.41 29.09 -11.03
CA SER A 14 -18.13 28.36 -12.26
C SER A 14 -16.65 28.02 -12.39
N GLY A 15 -16.35 26.86 -12.99
CA GLY A 15 -14.99 26.37 -13.07
C GLY A 15 -14.81 25.12 -13.92
N TYR A 16 -13.60 24.57 -13.82
CA TYR A 16 -13.24 23.28 -14.37
C TYR A 16 -13.29 22.22 -13.27
N SER A 17 -13.80 21.05 -13.61
CA SER A 17 -13.85 19.91 -12.72
C SER A 17 -13.22 18.67 -13.36
N LYS A 18 -12.56 17.85 -12.55
CA LYS A 18 -12.11 16.50 -12.92
C LYS A 18 -13.23 15.50 -12.70
N GLY A 19 -14.36 15.75 -13.36
CA GLY A 19 -15.61 15.01 -13.19
C GLY A 19 -15.80 13.91 -14.22
N TYR A 20 -17.06 13.71 -14.59
CA TYR A 20 -17.52 12.65 -15.49
C TYR A 20 -16.80 12.58 -16.84
N SER A 21 -16.41 13.73 -17.40
CA SER A 21 -15.80 13.83 -18.74
C SER A 21 -14.27 13.92 -18.72
N TYR A 22 -13.63 13.89 -17.55
CA TYR A 22 -12.20 14.06 -17.42
C TYR A 22 -11.44 12.75 -17.67
N ASN A 23 -10.41 12.82 -18.51
CA ASN A 23 -9.41 11.78 -18.69
C ASN A 23 -8.05 12.27 -18.20
N ILE A 24 -7.21 11.33 -17.76
CA ILE A 24 -5.86 11.66 -17.30
C ILE A 24 -5.05 12.28 -18.45
N GLY A 25 -4.47 13.45 -18.19
CA GLY A 25 -3.70 14.22 -19.16
C GLY A 25 -4.52 15.27 -19.92
N ASP A 26 -5.83 15.37 -19.69
CA ASP A 26 -6.65 16.42 -20.28
C ASP A 26 -6.17 17.82 -19.85
N HIS A 27 -6.22 18.73 -20.82
CA HIS A 27 -6.00 20.16 -20.60
C HIS A 27 -7.34 20.90 -20.65
N PHE A 28 -7.56 21.77 -19.68
CA PHE A 28 -8.80 22.54 -19.60
C PHE A 28 -8.66 23.82 -20.43
N THR A 29 -9.51 23.94 -21.45
CA THR A 29 -9.54 25.12 -22.34
C THR A 29 -10.98 25.52 -22.61
N GLY A 30 -11.22 26.79 -22.91
CA GLY A 30 -12.55 27.29 -23.24
C GLY A 30 -13.43 27.51 -22.01
N SER A 31 -14.73 27.26 -22.14
CA SER A 31 -15.73 27.50 -21.10
C SER A 31 -15.63 26.50 -19.94
N SER A 32 -16.01 26.93 -18.74
CA SER A 32 -16.24 26.04 -17.58
C SER A 32 -17.08 24.82 -17.95
N ASN A 33 -16.74 23.69 -17.34
CA ASN A 33 -17.45 22.42 -17.51
C ASN A 33 -18.33 22.06 -16.32
N HIS A 34 -18.29 22.86 -15.25
CA HIS A 34 -19.03 22.60 -14.02
C HIS A 34 -19.26 23.88 -13.20
N ALA A 35 -20.23 23.83 -12.30
CA ALA A 35 -20.53 24.90 -11.36
C ALA A 35 -20.92 24.32 -10.00
N TRP A 36 -20.52 25.00 -8.94
CA TRP A 36 -20.79 24.65 -7.54
C TRP A 36 -21.15 25.90 -6.73
N ASN A 37 -21.32 25.75 -5.42
CA ASN A 37 -21.77 26.84 -4.56
C ASN A 37 -20.69 27.22 -3.54
N ALA A 38 -20.59 28.52 -3.27
CA ALA A 38 -19.96 29.04 -2.07
C ALA A 38 -21.04 29.60 -1.14
N VAL A 39 -20.93 29.34 0.16
CA VAL A 39 -21.86 29.82 1.18
C VAL A 39 -21.11 30.53 2.29
N TYR A 40 -21.67 31.61 2.82
CA TYR A 40 -21.07 32.37 3.90
C TYR A 40 -21.65 31.95 5.25
N LEU A 41 -20.84 31.32 6.09
CA LEU A 41 -21.21 30.78 7.40
C LEU A 41 -20.11 31.11 8.39
N GLU A 42 -20.48 31.45 9.64
CA GLU A 42 -19.51 31.68 10.73
C GLU A 42 -18.37 32.64 10.34
N ASP A 43 -18.74 33.75 9.69
CA ASP A 43 -17.84 34.79 9.19
C ASP A 43 -16.84 34.35 8.10
N GLN A 44 -17.03 33.17 7.49
CA GLN A 44 -16.15 32.63 6.46
C GLN A 44 -16.92 32.09 5.24
N TRP A 45 -16.27 32.09 4.09
CA TRP A 45 -16.78 31.42 2.88
C TRP A 45 -16.41 29.95 2.90
N HIS A 46 -17.37 29.09 2.57
CA HIS A 46 -17.21 27.65 2.46
C HIS A 46 -17.67 27.16 1.10
N LEU A 47 -16.99 26.14 0.57
CA LEU A 47 -17.31 25.52 -0.72
C LEU A 47 -18.20 24.30 -0.50
N LEU A 48 -19.17 24.10 -1.38
CA LEU A 48 -19.95 22.87 -1.44
C LEU A 48 -20.40 22.59 -2.87
N ASP A 49 -20.57 21.30 -3.19
CA ASP A 49 -21.16 20.86 -4.44
C ASP A 49 -22.40 20.00 -4.15
N SER A 50 -23.57 20.63 -4.30
CA SER A 50 -24.85 19.95 -4.08
C SER A 50 -25.18 18.93 -5.17
N THR A 51 -24.60 19.05 -6.37
CA THR A 51 -24.82 18.11 -7.48
C THR A 51 -24.11 16.81 -7.18
N TRP A 52 -22.81 16.87 -6.85
CA TRP A 52 -22.00 15.68 -6.58
C TRP A 52 -22.26 15.12 -5.18
N GLY A 53 -22.65 15.96 -4.22
CA GLY A 53 -23.07 15.52 -2.89
C GLY A 53 -24.42 14.80 -2.83
N ALA A 54 -25.28 14.94 -3.85
CA ALA A 54 -26.60 14.32 -3.87
C ALA A 54 -26.58 12.86 -4.38
N GLY A 55 -25.62 12.50 -5.23
CA GLY A 55 -25.55 11.16 -5.79
C GLY A 55 -24.87 11.09 -7.15
N LYS A 56 -25.11 9.97 -7.85
CA LYS A 56 -24.42 9.60 -9.09
C LYS A 56 -25.44 9.39 -10.21
N CYS A 57 -25.11 9.82 -11.42
CA CYS A 57 -25.88 9.47 -12.61
C CYS A 57 -25.24 8.26 -13.29
N GLY A 58 -26.06 7.27 -13.65
CA GLY A 58 -25.61 6.09 -14.38
C GLY A 58 -25.09 6.44 -15.78
N VAL A 59 -23.93 5.88 -16.13
CA VAL A 59 -23.20 6.17 -17.39
C VAL A 59 -23.99 5.77 -18.63
N LYS A 60 -24.80 4.70 -18.53
CA LYS A 60 -25.47 4.08 -19.69
C LYS A 60 -26.95 4.44 -19.80
N ASP A 61 -27.61 4.63 -18.68
CA ASP A 61 -29.06 4.86 -18.58
C ASP A 61 -29.40 6.30 -18.20
N PHE A 62 -28.40 7.12 -17.87
CA PHE A 62 -28.55 8.49 -17.35
C PHE A 62 -29.50 8.56 -16.13
N GLN A 63 -29.67 7.43 -15.42
CA GLN A 63 -30.56 7.37 -14.27
C GLN A 63 -29.84 7.93 -13.06
N PHE A 64 -30.46 8.90 -12.39
CA PHE A 64 -29.96 9.43 -11.14
C PHE A 64 -30.18 8.41 -10.02
N SER A 65 -29.10 8.12 -9.29
CA SER A 65 -29.10 7.32 -8.07
C SER A 65 -28.71 8.21 -6.91
N PHE A 66 -29.60 8.31 -5.91
CA PHE A 66 -29.32 9.09 -4.71
C PHE A 66 -28.27 8.35 -3.85
N GLU A 67 -27.14 9.00 -3.61
CA GLU A 67 -26.07 8.52 -2.75
C GLU A 67 -25.46 9.76 -2.07
N TYR A 68 -25.90 10.06 -0.86
CA TYR A 68 -25.41 11.21 -0.12
C TYR A 68 -23.91 11.09 0.15
N ASP A 69 -23.13 12.06 -0.33
CA ASP A 69 -21.70 12.14 -0.09
C ASP A 69 -21.37 13.42 0.69
N GLU A 70 -21.13 13.24 2.00
CA GLU A 70 -20.76 14.32 2.92
C GLU A 70 -19.48 15.04 2.49
N TYR A 71 -18.60 14.38 1.73
CA TYR A 71 -17.36 14.97 1.25
C TYR A 71 -17.58 16.31 0.55
N TYR A 72 -18.67 16.46 -0.21
CA TYR A 72 -18.97 17.67 -0.99
C TYR A 72 -19.70 18.76 -0.22
N PHE A 73 -19.94 18.60 1.09
CA PHE A 73 -20.58 19.61 1.92
C PHE A 73 -19.57 20.27 2.85
N LEU A 74 -19.25 21.54 2.56
CA LEU A 74 -18.30 22.35 3.35
C LEU A 74 -16.87 21.77 3.37
N THR A 75 -16.47 21.15 2.25
CA THR A 75 -15.12 20.58 2.08
C THR A 75 -14.06 21.65 2.29
N HIS A 76 -12.97 21.29 2.97
CA HIS A 76 -11.84 22.20 3.11
C HIS A 76 -11.28 22.58 1.71
N PRO A 77 -10.99 23.87 1.42
CA PRO A 77 -10.60 24.29 0.08
C PRO A 77 -9.37 23.57 -0.49
N ALA A 78 -8.42 23.19 0.37
CA ALA A 78 -7.22 22.43 -0.03
C ALA A 78 -7.53 21.00 -0.54
N LEU A 79 -8.68 20.44 -0.21
CA LEU A 79 -9.16 19.16 -0.75
C LEU A 79 -10.06 19.40 -1.96
N PHE A 80 -10.93 20.42 -1.89
CA PHE A 80 -11.87 20.76 -2.96
C PHE A 80 -11.15 21.16 -4.25
N ILE A 81 -10.02 21.88 -4.16
CA ILE A 81 -9.22 22.30 -5.33
C ILE A 81 -8.65 21.13 -6.15
N LEU A 82 -8.58 19.91 -5.60
CA LEU A 82 -8.01 18.75 -6.28
C LEU A 82 -8.89 18.25 -7.43
N ASN A 83 -10.20 18.54 -7.37
CA ASN A 83 -11.15 18.21 -8.43
C ASN A 83 -12.04 19.38 -8.87
N HIS A 84 -11.98 20.55 -8.22
CA HIS A 84 -12.72 21.76 -8.61
C HIS A 84 -11.80 22.98 -8.72
N PHE A 85 -11.53 23.44 -9.93
CA PHE A 85 -10.71 24.61 -10.21
C PHE A 85 -11.58 25.80 -10.66
N PRO A 86 -11.74 26.87 -9.85
CA PRO A 86 -12.60 27.99 -10.20
C PRO A 86 -12.01 28.86 -11.30
N GLU A 87 -12.88 29.47 -12.12
CA GLU A 87 -12.48 30.49 -13.10
C GLU A 87 -11.90 31.73 -12.42
N ASP A 88 -12.56 32.20 -11.34
CA ASP A 88 -12.07 33.29 -10.50
C ASP A 88 -11.22 32.73 -9.36
N LYS A 89 -9.93 33.09 -9.36
CA LYS A 89 -8.94 32.63 -8.38
C LYS A 89 -9.33 32.93 -6.93
N LYS A 90 -10.15 33.96 -6.67
CA LYS A 90 -10.59 34.27 -5.30
C LYS A 90 -11.36 33.11 -4.66
N TRP A 91 -12.08 32.33 -5.46
CA TRP A 91 -12.90 31.22 -5.00
C TRP A 91 -12.10 29.94 -4.71
N GLN A 92 -10.78 29.96 -4.90
CA GLN A 92 -9.94 28.89 -4.38
C GLN A 92 -9.93 28.89 -2.85
N LEU A 93 -10.13 30.05 -2.20
CA LEU A 93 -10.09 30.20 -0.74
C LEU A 93 -8.82 29.61 -0.09
N LEU A 94 -7.70 29.69 -0.81
CA LEU A 94 -6.37 29.23 -0.38
C LEU A 94 -5.44 30.43 -0.18
N ASN A 95 -4.56 30.32 0.82
CA ASN A 95 -3.48 31.30 1.02
C ASN A 95 -2.48 31.30 -0.15
N SER A 96 -2.19 30.11 -0.69
CA SER A 96 -1.34 29.93 -1.87
C SER A 96 -2.18 29.28 -2.96
N THR A 97 -2.51 30.07 -3.99
CA THR A 97 -3.38 29.61 -5.08
C THR A 97 -2.68 28.59 -5.96
N VAL A 98 -3.41 27.57 -6.37
CA VAL A 98 -3.00 26.57 -7.35
C VAL A 98 -3.16 27.15 -8.76
N SER A 99 -2.18 26.94 -9.62
CA SER A 99 -2.26 27.27 -11.05
C SER A 99 -3.01 26.19 -11.83
N LEU A 100 -3.60 26.56 -12.97
CA LEU A 100 -4.30 25.60 -13.82
C LEU A 100 -3.40 24.42 -14.24
N LYS A 101 -2.12 24.70 -14.51
CA LYS A 101 -1.13 23.69 -14.88
C LYS A 101 -0.83 22.70 -13.74
N GLU A 102 -0.79 23.18 -12.50
CA GLU A 102 -0.64 22.30 -11.32
C GLU A 102 -1.91 21.48 -11.11
N PHE A 103 -3.08 22.10 -11.27
CA PHE A 103 -4.36 21.41 -11.23
C PHE A 103 -4.41 20.28 -12.27
N GLU A 104 -4.11 20.53 -13.54
CA GLU A 104 -4.11 19.52 -14.61
C GLU A 104 -3.20 18.32 -14.32
N LYS A 105 -2.02 18.57 -13.73
CA LYS A 105 -1.03 17.53 -13.41
C LYS A 105 -1.36 16.75 -12.15
N SER A 106 -2.04 17.38 -11.19
CA SER A 106 -2.33 16.75 -9.90
C SER A 106 -3.19 15.50 -10.06
N LEU A 107 -2.98 14.53 -9.19
CA LEU A 107 -3.77 13.33 -9.12
C LEU A 107 -5.21 13.66 -8.74
N TYR A 108 -6.15 13.09 -9.48
CA TYR A 108 -7.55 13.10 -9.07
C TYR A 108 -7.80 11.96 -8.08
N VAL A 109 -8.22 12.32 -6.87
CA VAL A 109 -8.72 11.38 -5.85
C VAL A 109 -10.21 11.64 -5.62
N LYS A 110 -11.00 10.58 -5.52
CA LYS A 110 -12.44 10.69 -5.24
C LYS A 110 -12.73 10.99 -3.78
N GLY A 111 -13.92 11.52 -3.49
CA GLY A 111 -14.41 11.76 -2.12
C GLY A 111 -14.31 10.51 -1.23
N GLU A 112 -14.53 9.32 -1.80
CA GLU A 112 -14.36 8.04 -1.11
C GLU A 112 -12.97 7.84 -0.49
N PHE A 113 -11.91 8.42 -1.06
CA PHE A 113 -10.56 8.40 -0.47
C PHE A 113 -10.57 9.00 0.94
N TYR A 114 -11.18 10.19 1.09
CA TYR A 114 -11.24 10.91 2.36
C TYR A 114 -12.26 10.31 3.32
N ASN A 115 -13.40 9.83 2.81
CA ASN A 115 -14.42 9.17 3.62
C ASN A 115 -13.88 7.88 4.27
N LEU A 116 -12.89 7.22 3.66
CA LEU A 116 -12.16 6.07 4.24
C LEU A 116 -11.08 6.48 5.25
N GLY A 117 -10.88 7.78 5.51
CA GLY A 117 -9.84 8.28 6.40
C GLY A 117 -8.43 8.23 5.81
N LEU A 118 -8.32 8.18 4.47
CA LEU A 118 -7.03 8.28 3.79
C LEU A 118 -6.64 9.75 3.67
N THR A 119 -5.36 10.03 3.90
CA THR A 119 -4.86 11.40 4.08
C THR A 119 -3.76 11.77 3.10
N THR A 120 -3.01 10.79 2.59
CA THR A 120 -1.86 11.07 1.73
C THR A 120 -1.70 9.97 0.70
N ILE A 121 -1.38 10.37 -0.51
CA ILE A 121 -1.07 9.48 -1.62
C ILE A 121 0.15 10.02 -2.36
N LYS A 122 1.11 9.15 -2.67
CA LYS A 122 2.32 9.49 -3.42
C LYS A 122 2.59 8.44 -4.50
N PRO A 123 2.98 8.84 -5.72
CA PRO A 123 3.11 10.23 -6.19
C PRO A 123 1.76 10.97 -6.28
N ASP A 124 1.78 12.30 -6.19
CA ASP A 124 0.58 13.17 -6.22
C ASP A 124 0.28 13.74 -7.62
N MET A 125 0.94 13.21 -8.65
CA MET A 125 0.69 13.52 -10.05
C MET A 125 -0.04 12.36 -10.73
N SER A 126 -1.00 12.65 -11.61
CA SER A 126 -1.78 11.62 -12.32
C SER A 126 -0.95 10.84 -13.36
N GLN A 127 0.04 11.51 -13.97
CA GLN A 127 0.98 10.90 -14.91
C GLN A 127 2.31 10.64 -14.22
N ILE A 128 2.66 9.37 -14.09
CA ILE A 128 3.89 8.92 -13.42
C ILE A 128 4.79 8.18 -14.42
N LYS A 129 6.10 8.21 -14.19
CA LYS A 129 7.09 7.51 -15.01
C LYS A 129 7.74 6.42 -14.18
N THR A 130 8.05 5.29 -14.81
CA THR A 130 8.87 4.28 -14.13
C THR A 130 10.32 4.75 -13.98
N GLU A 131 10.94 4.34 -12.88
CA GLU A 131 12.38 4.40 -12.67
C GLU A 131 12.92 2.97 -12.78
N ASN A 132 13.83 2.72 -13.71
CA ASN A 132 14.36 1.37 -14.00
C ASN A 132 13.27 0.29 -14.20
N GLY A 133 12.15 0.70 -14.81
CA GLY A 133 11.02 -0.20 -15.08
C GLY A 133 10.15 -0.57 -13.89
N THR A 134 10.30 0.13 -12.76
CA THR A 134 9.41 -0.01 -11.60
C THR A 134 8.85 1.34 -11.15
N VAL A 135 7.76 1.31 -10.38
CA VAL A 135 7.23 2.48 -9.68
C VAL A 135 6.58 2.04 -8.36
N SER A 136 6.69 2.88 -7.34
CA SER A 136 6.04 2.67 -6.05
C SER A 136 4.96 3.71 -5.81
N ILE A 137 3.75 3.25 -5.49
CA ILE A 137 2.65 4.07 -5.02
C ILE A 137 2.45 3.80 -3.53
N SER A 138 2.26 4.84 -2.74
CA SER A 138 2.02 4.72 -1.30
C SER A 138 0.79 5.51 -0.90
N ILE A 139 -0.03 4.92 -0.03
CA ILE A 139 -1.18 5.58 0.57
C ILE A 139 -1.06 5.48 2.08
N GLU A 140 -1.34 6.59 2.75
CA GLU A 140 -1.41 6.68 4.21
C GLU A 140 -2.75 7.27 4.64
N GLY A 141 -3.17 6.91 5.84
CA GLY A 141 -4.43 7.31 6.44
C GLY A 141 -4.44 7.07 7.94
N THR A 142 -5.63 7.11 8.52
CA THR A 142 -5.83 7.07 9.98
C THR A 142 -6.55 5.83 10.45
N SER A 143 -7.03 5.02 9.51
CA SER A 143 -7.91 3.88 9.78
C SER A 143 -7.43 2.65 9.00
N PRO A 144 -7.64 1.43 9.56
CA PRO A 144 -7.44 0.19 8.83
C PRO A 144 -8.28 0.10 7.55
N THR A 145 -7.60 -0.05 6.42
CA THR A 145 -8.20 -0.03 5.08
C THR A 145 -7.61 -1.17 4.25
N LEU A 146 -8.46 -1.85 3.50
CA LEU A 146 -8.09 -2.85 2.52
C LEU A 146 -8.01 -2.21 1.15
N PHE A 147 -7.08 -2.69 0.33
CA PHE A 147 -6.82 -2.14 -1.00
C PHE A 147 -6.82 -3.24 -2.04
N LEU A 148 -7.20 -2.86 -3.26
CA LEU A 148 -7.00 -3.62 -4.49
C LEU A 148 -6.47 -2.67 -5.55
N TYR A 149 -5.83 -3.25 -6.56
CA TYR A 149 -5.36 -2.49 -7.71
C TYR A 149 -5.66 -3.27 -8.99
N ASN A 150 -5.76 -2.55 -10.11
CA ASN A 150 -5.72 -3.13 -11.45
C ASN A 150 -4.64 -2.41 -12.25
N LEU A 151 -3.71 -3.17 -12.83
CA LEU A 151 -2.79 -2.73 -13.87
C LEU A 151 -3.31 -3.24 -15.22
N ASN A 152 -3.73 -2.34 -16.10
CA ASN A 152 -4.33 -2.66 -17.41
C ASN A 152 -5.47 -3.69 -17.31
N GLY A 153 -6.32 -3.56 -16.28
CA GLY A 153 -7.44 -4.48 -16.04
C GLY A 153 -7.10 -5.82 -15.39
N THR A 154 -5.84 -6.04 -14.97
CA THR A 154 -5.40 -7.26 -14.28
C THR A 154 -4.79 -6.95 -12.91
N GLN A 155 -4.85 -7.89 -11.97
CA GLN A 155 -4.20 -7.75 -10.65
C GLN A 155 -2.84 -8.44 -10.62
N ARG A 156 -2.06 -8.30 -11.69
CA ARG A 156 -0.75 -8.92 -11.86
C ARG A 156 0.36 -7.89 -11.85
N ASP A 157 1.60 -8.37 -11.91
CA ASP A 157 2.80 -7.56 -12.11
C ASP A 157 2.99 -6.46 -11.04
N GLY A 158 2.48 -6.71 -9.84
CA GLY A 158 2.52 -5.78 -8.73
C GLY A 158 2.56 -6.49 -7.40
N ILE A 159 3.09 -5.80 -6.41
CA ILE A 159 3.27 -6.27 -5.05
C ILE A 159 2.57 -5.27 -4.14
N LEU A 160 1.36 -5.60 -3.71
CA LEU A 160 0.59 -4.78 -2.78
C LEU A 160 0.89 -5.22 -1.34
N THR A 161 1.36 -4.29 -0.54
CA THR A 161 1.68 -4.50 0.87
C THR A 161 0.79 -3.62 1.72
N LEU A 162 0.04 -4.22 2.64
CA LEU A 162 -0.80 -3.47 3.57
C LEU A 162 0.03 -2.94 4.75
N LYS A 163 -0.22 -1.70 5.13
CA LYS A 163 0.25 -1.08 6.37
C LYS A 163 -0.94 -0.96 7.34
N PRO A 164 -0.72 -0.78 8.65
CA PRO A 164 -1.82 -0.66 9.63
C PRO A 164 -2.90 0.37 9.25
N CYS A 165 -2.51 1.50 8.66
CA CYS A 165 -3.42 2.55 8.19
C CYS A 165 -3.05 3.01 6.77
N GLY A 166 -2.73 2.10 5.86
CA GLY A 166 -2.30 2.46 4.51
C GLY A 166 -1.81 1.30 3.68
N MET A 167 -1.06 1.60 2.62
CA MET A 167 -0.46 0.58 1.75
C MET A 167 0.78 1.08 1.03
N LYS A 168 1.54 0.13 0.46
CA LYS A 168 2.55 0.35 -0.55
C LYS A 168 2.27 -0.60 -1.71
N LEU A 169 2.26 -0.10 -2.94
CA LEU A 169 2.07 -0.85 -4.16
C LEU A 169 3.29 -0.64 -5.06
N ASP A 170 4.09 -1.70 -5.22
CA ASP A 170 5.23 -1.70 -6.15
C ASP A 170 4.79 -2.36 -7.47
N LEU A 171 4.92 -1.66 -8.58
CA LEU A 171 4.49 -2.13 -9.91
C LEU A 171 5.68 -2.41 -10.81
N TYR A 172 5.57 -3.48 -11.61
CA TYR A 172 6.60 -3.99 -12.50
C TYR A 172 6.02 -4.28 -13.89
N PRO A 173 5.71 -3.25 -14.70
CA PRO A 173 5.10 -3.45 -16.01
C PRO A 173 5.92 -4.39 -16.92
N GLN A 174 5.25 -5.35 -17.56
CA GLN A 174 5.91 -6.35 -18.42
C GLN A 174 6.11 -5.89 -19.88
N ARG A 175 5.63 -4.70 -20.23
CA ARG A 175 5.77 -4.08 -21.55
C ARG A 175 6.10 -2.61 -21.39
N THR A 176 6.77 -2.04 -22.39
CA THR A 176 6.97 -0.59 -22.46
C THR A 176 5.73 0.08 -23.02
N GLY A 177 5.59 1.38 -22.76
CA GLY A 177 4.46 2.19 -23.18
C GLY A 177 3.65 2.72 -22.00
N THR A 178 2.39 3.02 -22.27
CA THR A 178 1.46 3.61 -21.29
C THR A 178 0.61 2.52 -20.66
N HIS A 179 0.48 2.56 -19.34
CA HIS A 179 -0.29 1.63 -18.54
C HIS A 179 -1.27 2.38 -17.65
N GLU A 180 -2.46 1.83 -17.50
CA GLU A 180 -3.50 2.32 -16.61
C GLU A 180 -3.39 1.60 -15.26
N VAL A 181 -3.38 2.37 -14.18
CA VAL A 181 -3.36 1.84 -12.81
C VAL A 181 -4.57 2.38 -12.08
N MET A 182 -5.53 1.52 -11.77
CA MET A 182 -6.69 1.86 -10.93
C MET A 182 -6.47 1.33 -9.52
N ILE A 183 -6.82 2.12 -8.50
CA ILE A 183 -6.75 1.72 -7.11
C ILE A 183 -8.13 1.77 -6.49
N PHE A 184 -8.46 0.73 -5.73
CA PHE A 184 -9.72 0.57 -5.02
C PHE A 184 -9.47 0.35 -3.54
N ALA A 185 -10.41 0.78 -2.69
CA ALA A 185 -10.29 0.63 -1.25
C ALA A 185 -11.64 0.37 -0.58
N LYS A 186 -11.60 -0.25 0.60
CA LYS A 186 -12.72 -0.38 1.52
C LYS A 186 -12.24 -0.45 2.97
N THR A 187 -13.10 -0.19 3.94
CA THR A 187 -12.71 -0.31 5.35
C THR A 187 -12.40 -1.78 5.70
N PHE A 188 -11.47 -2.00 6.63
CA PHE A 188 -11.10 -3.36 7.04
C PHE A 188 -12.25 -4.17 7.65
N LEU A 189 -13.23 -3.51 8.24
CA LEU A 189 -14.39 -4.13 8.87
C LEU A 189 -15.52 -4.41 7.88
N ASP A 190 -15.45 -3.90 6.65
CA ASP A 190 -16.47 -4.13 5.63
C ASP A 190 -16.33 -5.53 5.04
N GLU A 191 -17.30 -6.40 5.35
CA GLU A 191 -17.35 -7.78 4.88
C GLU A 191 -17.91 -7.91 3.46
N THR A 192 -18.43 -6.84 2.86
CA THR A 192 -18.93 -6.88 1.49
C THR A 192 -17.77 -7.03 0.49
N PRO A 193 -17.99 -7.69 -0.66
CA PRO A 193 -16.95 -7.80 -1.69
C PRO A 193 -16.72 -6.49 -2.45
N SER A 194 -17.48 -5.43 -2.16
CA SER A 194 -17.46 -4.18 -2.92
C SER A 194 -16.32 -3.28 -2.48
N TYR A 195 -15.35 -3.08 -3.37
CA TYR A 195 -14.34 -2.03 -3.21
C TYR A 195 -14.77 -0.76 -3.94
N LYS A 196 -14.46 0.40 -3.35
CA LYS A 196 -14.71 1.71 -3.96
C LYS A 196 -13.49 2.14 -4.75
N TYR A 197 -13.68 2.59 -5.98
CA TYR A 197 -12.62 3.18 -6.80
C TYR A 197 -12.21 4.53 -6.20
N ILE A 198 -10.93 4.71 -5.89
CA ILE A 198 -10.44 5.91 -5.19
C ILE A 198 -9.58 6.82 -6.06
N CYS A 199 -8.81 6.26 -7.00
CA CYS A 199 -7.97 7.04 -7.92
C CYS A 199 -7.45 6.19 -9.08
N GLU A 200 -6.86 6.87 -10.06
CA GLU A 200 -6.21 6.25 -11.21
C GLU A 200 -4.96 7.03 -11.62
N TYR A 201 -3.96 6.29 -12.10
CA TYR A 201 -2.73 6.83 -12.68
C TYR A 201 -2.56 6.36 -14.13
N GLN A 202 -1.89 7.20 -14.91
CA GLN A 202 -1.32 6.85 -16.19
C GLN A 202 0.20 6.71 -16.05
N LEU A 203 0.66 5.46 -16.03
CA LEU A 203 2.05 5.08 -15.88
C LEU A 203 2.75 5.00 -17.24
N HIS A 204 3.89 5.67 -17.38
CA HIS A 204 4.72 5.64 -18.58
C HIS A 204 5.98 4.82 -18.32
N CYS A 205 6.05 3.63 -18.93
CA CYS A 205 7.14 2.69 -18.81
C CYS A 205 8.07 2.76 -20.03
N HIS A 206 9.30 3.24 -19.84
CA HIS A 206 10.29 3.39 -20.93
C HIS A 206 11.26 2.21 -21.02
N THR A 207 11.58 1.61 -19.88
CA THR A 207 12.48 0.46 -19.74
C THR A 207 11.79 -0.60 -18.89
N LEU A 208 12.09 -1.87 -19.14
CA LEU A 208 11.57 -2.97 -18.34
C LEU A 208 12.55 -3.29 -17.21
N ASN A 209 12.01 -3.61 -16.04
CA ASN A 209 12.80 -4.23 -14.99
C ASN A 209 13.09 -5.68 -15.40
N LYS A 210 14.36 -6.02 -15.59
CA LYS A 210 14.81 -7.36 -15.98
C LYS A 210 15.22 -8.21 -14.79
N GLU A 211 15.48 -7.57 -13.65
CA GLU A 211 15.95 -8.20 -12.42
C GLU A 211 14.77 -8.86 -11.72
N ILE A 212 13.69 -8.12 -11.52
CA ILE A 212 12.53 -8.61 -10.76
C ILE A 212 11.46 -9.17 -11.69
N LYS A 213 11.17 -10.46 -11.51
CA LYS A 213 10.01 -11.13 -12.10
C LYS A 213 9.01 -11.49 -11.03
N VAL A 214 7.85 -10.84 -11.04
CA VAL A 214 6.75 -11.13 -10.12
C VAL A 214 6.14 -12.50 -10.46
N PRO A 215 5.94 -13.42 -9.49
CA PRO A 215 5.34 -14.72 -9.75
C PRO A 215 3.91 -14.57 -10.28
N VAL A 216 3.55 -15.35 -11.30
CA VAL A 216 2.24 -15.25 -11.96
C VAL A 216 1.08 -15.58 -11.01
N ASP A 217 1.34 -16.48 -10.05
CA ASP A 217 0.38 -16.94 -9.06
C ASP A 217 0.43 -16.14 -7.75
N LEU A 218 1.18 -15.03 -7.72
CA LEU A 218 1.23 -14.16 -6.55
C LEU A 218 -0.13 -13.46 -6.37
N VAL A 219 -0.82 -13.78 -5.28
CA VAL A 219 -2.05 -13.11 -4.89
C VAL A 219 -1.73 -11.96 -3.96
N SER A 220 -2.15 -10.75 -4.29
CA SER A 220 -2.03 -9.59 -3.39
C SER A 220 -3.23 -9.54 -2.41
N PRO A 221 -3.06 -8.98 -1.20
CA PRO A 221 -1.85 -8.37 -0.66
C PRO A 221 -0.85 -9.39 -0.09
N VAL A 222 0.39 -8.98 0.03
CA VAL A 222 1.50 -9.75 0.62
C VAL A 222 2.05 -9.09 1.88
N GLY A 223 2.83 -9.84 2.65
CA GLY A 223 3.46 -9.37 3.87
C GLY A 223 2.58 -9.49 5.10
N HIS A 224 3.13 -9.11 6.25
CA HIS A 224 2.38 -9.05 7.49
C HIS A 224 1.31 -7.96 7.42
N SER A 225 0.10 -8.27 7.85
CA SER A 225 -1.03 -7.35 7.80
C SER A 225 -2.05 -7.63 8.89
N LEU A 226 -2.99 -6.70 9.09
CA LEU A 226 -4.15 -6.92 9.97
C LEU A 226 -4.99 -8.13 9.54
N MET A 227 -4.96 -8.52 8.26
CA MET A 227 -5.60 -9.76 7.79
C MET A 227 -4.90 -10.99 8.38
N ALA A 228 -3.56 -11.01 8.33
CA ALA A 228 -2.76 -12.08 8.93
C ALA A 228 -2.99 -12.17 10.45
N GLU A 229 -3.03 -11.02 11.14
CA GLU A 229 -3.33 -10.97 12.57
C GLU A 229 -4.74 -11.47 12.91
N LYS A 230 -5.75 -11.11 12.11
CA LYS A 230 -7.13 -11.61 12.26
C LYS A 230 -7.21 -13.13 12.05
N ALA A 231 -6.44 -13.66 11.11
CA ALA A 231 -6.34 -15.10 10.87
C ALA A 231 -5.61 -15.83 12.01
N GLY A 232 -4.71 -15.13 12.71
CA GLY A 232 -4.08 -15.58 13.95
C GLY A 232 -2.56 -15.64 13.90
N LEU A 233 -1.95 -15.06 12.86
CA LEU A 233 -0.51 -14.89 12.69
C LEU A 233 -0.07 -13.56 13.31
N LEU A 234 0.63 -13.61 14.43
CA LEU A 234 1.12 -12.45 15.17
C LEU A 234 2.64 -12.39 15.15
N GLN A 235 3.19 -11.20 15.39
CA GLN A 235 4.63 -10.97 15.62
C GLN A 235 5.54 -11.71 14.62
N PRO A 236 5.48 -11.32 13.34
CA PRO A 236 6.30 -11.95 12.32
C PRO A 236 7.79 -11.67 12.59
N SER A 237 8.68 -12.62 12.29
CA SER A 237 10.13 -12.38 12.34
C SER A 237 10.61 -11.42 11.26
N VAL A 238 9.86 -11.33 10.16
CA VAL A 238 10.09 -10.41 9.06
C VAL A 238 8.77 -9.74 8.72
N SER A 239 8.71 -8.42 8.72
CA SER A 239 7.51 -7.67 8.33
C SER A 239 7.48 -7.33 6.85
N ASP A 240 8.66 -7.25 6.22
CA ASP A 240 8.77 -6.83 4.83
C ASP A 240 8.28 -7.93 3.88
N PRO A 241 7.51 -7.56 2.85
CA PRO A 241 6.91 -8.50 1.89
C PRO A 241 7.95 -9.15 0.97
N ILE A 242 9.09 -8.49 0.74
CA ILE A 242 10.19 -8.98 -0.10
C ILE A 242 11.39 -9.20 0.81
N VAL A 243 11.89 -10.43 0.84
CA VAL A 243 13.08 -10.79 1.60
C VAL A 243 14.22 -11.08 0.65
N ASN A 244 15.32 -10.37 0.84
CA ASN A 244 16.58 -10.62 0.15
C ASN A 244 17.39 -11.64 0.93
N THR A 245 17.96 -12.62 0.24
CA THR A 245 18.78 -13.68 0.85
C THR A 245 20.09 -13.84 0.08
N GLU A 246 21.19 -14.01 0.80
CA GLU A 246 22.51 -14.22 0.21
C GLU A 246 22.71 -15.67 -0.24
N ASP A 247 22.18 -16.66 0.49
CA ASP A 247 22.40 -18.09 0.20
C ASP A 247 21.16 -18.80 -0.36
N GLY A 248 20.17 -18.02 -0.82
CA GLY A 248 18.87 -18.55 -1.25
C GLY A 248 17.97 -19.10 -0.14
N LYS A 249 18.35 -18.97 1.15
CA LYS A 249 17.55 -19.45 2.28
C LYS A 249 16.86 -18.32 3.02
N CYS A 250 15.56 -18.45 3.18
CA CYS A 250 14.76 -17.59 4.05
C CYS A 250 14.22 -18.39 5.24
N SER A 251 13.85 -17.70 6.32
CA SER A 251 13.08 -18.31 7.42
C SER A 251 12.09 -17.31 7.98
N PHE A 252 10.83 -17.73 8.07
CA PHE A 252 9.72 -16.92 8.54
C PHE A 252 9.12 -17.53 9.79
N ARG A 253 9.00 -16.74 10.86
CA ARG A 253 8.42 -17.17 12.14
C ARG A 253 7.28 -16.24 12.52
N PHE A 254 6.25 -16.81 13.15
CA PHE A 254 5.09 -16.07 13.68
C PHE A 254 4.71 -16.71 15.00
N LEU A 255 4.12 -15.91 15.89
CA LEU A 255 3.34 -16.39 17.02
C LEU A 255 1.92 -16.70 16.54
N LEU A 256 1.37 -17.85 16.94
CA LEU A 256 -0.04 -18.14 16.69
C LEU A 256 -0.88 -17.90 17.94
N ASN A 257 -2.01 -17.21 17.78
CA ASN A 257 -3.03 -17.08 18.83
C ASN A 257 -4.20 -18.07 18.66
N LYS A 258 -4.19 -18.84 17.57
CA LYS A 258 -5.17 -19.87 17.23
C LYS A 258 -4.42 -21.14 16.84
N ASP A 259 -5.10 -22.27 16.97
CA ASP A 259 -4.58 -23.52 16.42
C ASP A 259 -4.83 -23.54 14.92
N LEU A 260 -3.78 -23.31 14.14
CA LEU A 260 -3.83 -23.25 12.68
C LEU A 260 -3.06 -24.43 12.09
N CYS A 261 -3.64 -25.03 11.05
CA CYS A 261 -2.90 -25.92 10.15
C CYS A 261 -2.26 -25.05 9.07
N PHE A 262 -1.11 -25.48 8.57
CA PHE A 262 -0.44 -24.79 7.47
C PHE A 262 -0.08 -25.79 6.40
N THR A 263 -0.41 -25.43 5.18
CA THR A 263 0.27 -25.91 3.98
C THR A 263 0.93 -24.72 3.33
N ALA A 264 2.12 -24.97 2.75
CA ALA A 264 2.81 -23.96 1.99
C ALA A 264 3.04 -24.39 0.56
N ASP A 265 3.01 -23.41 -0.34
CA ASP A 265 3.31 -23.59 -1.75
C ASP A 265 4.42 -22.62 -2.17
N LEU A 266 5.21 -23.07 -3.14
CA LEU A 266 6.33 -22.35 -3.71
C LEU A 266 6.08 -22.13 -5.20
N SER A 267 6.04 -20.86 -5.63
CA SER A 267 5.89 -20.52 -7.05
C SER A 267 6.95 -19.52 -7.50
N THR A 268 7.44 -19.70 -8.73
CA THR A 268 8.40 -18.80 -9.36
C THR A 268 8.07 -18.61 -10.84
N ALA A 269 8.32 -17.40 -11.36
CA ALA A 269 8.17 -17.09 -12.78
C ALA A 269 9.43 -17.46 -13.61
N ALA A 270 10.47 -18.00 -12.98
CA ALA A 270 11.75 -18.23 -13.64
C ALA A 270 11.89 -19.60 -14.31
N PHE A 271 11.32 -20.64 -13.72
CA PHE A 271 11.41 -22.02 -14.21
C PHE A 271 10.24 -22.85 -13.68
N GLU A 272 9.99 -23.99 -14.31
CA GLU A 272 8.98 -24.94 -13.85
C GLU A 272 9.54 -25.86 -12.75
N MET A 273 8.73 -26.11 -11.71
CA MET A 273 9.03 -27.06 -10.65
C MET A 273 7.90 -28.07 -10.55
N SER A 274 8.23 -29.36 -10.47
CA SER A 274 7.26 -30.38 -10.09
C SER A 274 6.79 -30.16 -8.64
N GLU A 275 5.58 -30.63 -8.32
CA GLU A 275 5.01 -30.55 -6.97
C GLU A 275 5.92 -31.19 -5.91
N GLN A 276 6.64 -32.27 -6.27
CA GLN A 276 7.56 -32.93 -5.36
C GLN A 276 8.81 -32.07 -5.10
N GLN A 277 9.32 -31.37 -6.12
CA GLN A 277 10.41 -30.41 -5.94
C GLN A 277 9.95 -29.23 -5.10
N LYS A 278 8.76 -28.65 -5.32
CA LYS A 278 8.26 -27.56 -4.46
C LYS A 278 8.23 -27.96 -2.99
N LYS A 279 7.66 -29.13 -2.71
CA LYS A 279 7.56 -29.68 -1.34
C LYS A 279 8.91 -29.99 -0.70
N SER A 280 9.90 -30.44 -1.48
CA SER A 280 11.24 -30.74 -0.93
C SER A 280 12.01 -29.50 -0.50
N HIS A 281 11.59 -28.31 -0.94
CA HIS A 281 12.21 -27.05 -0.53
C HIS A 281 11.53 -26.43 0.69
N ILE A 282 10.30 -26.83 1.02
CA ILE A 282 9.50 -26.28 2.12
C ILE A 282 9.64 -27.18 3.36
N PHE A 283 9.95 -26.56 4.49
CA PHE A 283 10.04 -27.26 5.77
C PHE A 283 9.25 -26.49 6.82
N ILE A 284 8.18 -27.11 7.33
CA ILE A 284 7.29 -26.57 8.36
C ILE A 284 7.58 -27.29 9.68
N ALA A 285 7.94 -26.53 10.70
CA ALA A 285 8.08 -27.01 12.07
C ALA A 285 7.07 -26.31 13.00
N ARG A 286 6.76 -26.92 14.15
CA ARG A 286 5.97 -26.30 15.23
C ARG A 286 6.64 -26.59 16.56
N GLU A 287 7.21 -25.57 17.19
CA GLU A 287 7.74 -25.69 18.56
C GLU A 287 6.65 -25.40 19.58
N GLY A 288 6.51 -26.21 20.64
CA GLY A 288 5.55 -25.95 21.71
C GLY A 288 6.08 -26.44 23.06
N LYS A 289 6.00 -25.59 24.09
CA LYS A 289 6.03 -26.06 25.48
C LYS A 289 4.58 -26.26 25.95
N GLN A 290 4.26 -27.46 26.42
CA GLN A 290 3.06 -27.71 27.21
C GLN A 290 3.18 -26.94 28.54
N VAL A 291 2.55 -25.78 28.66
CA VAL A 291 2.25 -25.16 29.95
C VAL A 291 0.79 -24.71 29.93
N PRO A 292 -0.04 -25.10 30.92
CA PRO A 292 -1.47 -24.82 30.90
C PRO A 292 -1.76 -23.42 31.47
N TYR A 293 -1.51 -22.36 30.71
CA TYR A 293 -2.05 -20.98 30.86
C TYR A 293 -1.64 -20.19 29.58
N PRO A 294 -2.31 -19.09 29.17
CA PRO A 294 -2.29 -18.60 27.78
C PRO A 294 -1.00 -17.85 27.45
N ALA A 295 0.09 -18.59 27.29
CA ALA A 295 1.38 -18.09 26.84
C ALA A 295 2.18 -19.27 26.25
N GLY A 296 1.66 -19.88 25.19
CA GLY A 296 2.38 -20.85 24.38
C GLY A 296 2.60 -20.28 22.98
N THR A 297 3.87 -20.15 22.57
CA THR A 297 4.32 -19.72 21.24
C THR A 297 4.51 -20.93 20.33
N PRO A 298 3.56 -21.28 19.45
CA PRO A 298 3.85 -22.11 18.28
C PRO A 298 4.66 -21.32 17.25
N LEU A 299 5.72 -21.95 16.72
CA LEU A 299 6.72 -21.32 15.84
C LEU A 299 6.77 -22.06 14.50
N LEU A 300 6.47 -21.38 13.39
CA LEU A 300 6.63 -21.92 12.02
C LEU A 300 8.05 -21.64 11.51
N HIS A 301 8.61 -22.55 10.72
CA HIS A 301 9.74 -22.29 9.84
C HIS A 301 9.25 -22.52 8.40
N LEU A 302 9.85 -21.82 7.45
CA LEU A 302 9.73 -22.10 6.02
C LEU A 302 11.14 -21.92 5.50
N PHE A 303 11.82 -23.02 5.18
CA PHE A 303 13.10 -22.95 4.51
C PHE A 303 12.86 -22.88 3.00
N GLN A 304 13.83 -22.36 2.26
CA GLN A 304 14.05 -22.66 0.85
C GLN A 304 15.51 -23.12 0.77
N GLY A 305 15.77 -24.39 0.48
CA GLY A 305 17.14 -24.86 0.41
C GLY A 305 17.25 -26.28 -0.14
N SER A 306 17.95 -26.42 -1.25
CA SER A 306 18.53 -27.68 -1.68
C SER A 306 19.94 -27.79 -1.11
N HIS A 307 20.12 -28.61 -0.07
CA HIS A 307 21.45 -29.11 0.28
C HIS A 307 21.48 -30.64 0.41
N GLN A 308 20.37 -31.28 0.79
CA GLN A 308 20.32 -32.74 0.86
C GLN A 308 20.26 -33.42 -0.52
N ALA A 309 19.68 -32.76 -1.54
CA ALA A 309 19.66 -33.30 -2.91
C ALA A 309 21.01 -33.15 -3.65
N MET A 310 21.92 -32.34 -3.10
CA MET A 310 23.22 -32.02 -3.72
C MET A 310 24.33 -32.99 -3.29
N GLU A 311 24.28 -33.48 -2.05
CA GLU A 311 25.21 -34.53 -1.58
C GLU A 311 24.84 -35.93 -2.11
N ASP A 312 23.55 -36.26 -2.22
CA ASP A 312 23.12 -37.57 -2.73
C ASP A 312 23.34 -37.71 -4.25
N SER A 313 23.26 -36.62 -5.03
CA SER A 313 23.48 -36.63 -6.48
C SER A 313 24.96 -36.65 -6.90
N MET A 314 25.87 -36.15 -6.05
CA MET A 314 27.32 -36.26 -6.27
C MET A 314 27.85 -37.70 -6.13
N SER A 315 27.11 -38.59 -5.48
CA SER A 315 27.49 -40.00 -5.35
C SER A 315 27.12 -40.86 -6.57
N HIS A 316 26.27 -40.36 -7.48
CA HIS A 316 25.64 -41.14 -8.56
C HIS A 316 25.72 -40.46 -9.95
N GLY A 317 26.82 -39.76 -10.26
CA GLY A 317 27.21 -39.47 -11.65
C GLY A 317 26.13 -38.88 -12.58
N ALA A 318 25.17 -38.11 -12.05
CA ALA A 318 24.13 -37.48 -12.83
C ALA A 318 24.62 -36.14 -13.38
N THR A 319 24.44 -35.93 -14.67
CA THR A 319 24.67 -34.65 -15.36
C THR A 319 23.87 -33.55 -14.67
N MET A 320 24.57 -32.48 -14.26
CA MET A 320 23.98 -31.27 -13.66
C MET A 320 22.89 -30.70 -14.57
N ASP A 321 21.66 -30.64 -14.06
CA ASP A 321 20.64 -29.76 -14.61
C ASP A 321 20.64 -28.46 -13.80
N SER A 322 20.77 -27.35 -14.52
CA SER A 322 21.02 -25.99 -14.05
C SER A 322 19.79 -25.40 -13.34
N SER A 323 19.57 -25.81 -12.09
CA SER A 323 18.46 -25.36 -11.23
C SER A 323 18.85 -24.20 -10.31
N ILE A 324 19.68 -23.28 -10.78
CA ILE A 324 19.94 -22.01 -10.10
C ILE A 324 18.98 -20.97 -10.69
N PRO A 325 18.09 -20.34 -9.89
CA PRO A 325 17.24 -19.26 -10.38
C PRO A 325 18.10 -18.15 -10.98
N PRO A 326 17.71 -17.54 -12.12
CA PRO A 326 18.38 -16.33 -12.57
C PRO A 326 18.25 -15.24 -11.49
N PRO A 327 19.26 -14.38 -11.32
CA PRO A 327 19.25 -13.27 -10.37
C PRO A 327 17.93 -12.49 -10.37
N GLY A 328 17.41 -12.18 -9.18
CA GLY A 328 16.21 -11.34 -9.00
C GLY A 328 14.83 -11.99 -9.22
N SER A 329 14.78 -13.28 -9.58
CA SER A 329 13.53 -14.06 -9.76
C SER A 329 12.71 -14.29 -8.47
N LEU A 330 11.67 -13.50 -8.22
CA LEU A 330 10.88 -13.67 -6.99
C LEU A 330 10.28 -15.08 -6.86
N VAL A 331 10.25 -15.57 -5.63
CA VAL A 331 9.62 -16.82 -5.23
C VAL A 331 8.56 -16.49 -4.17
N ALA A 332 7.31 -16.87 -4.42
CA ALA A 332 6.22 -16.65 -3.48
C ALA A 332 6.08 -17.86 -2.55
N ALA A 333 5.96 -17.58 -1.25
CA ALA A 333 5.58 -18.57 -0.25
C ALA A 333 4.17 -18.22 0.27
N SER A 334 3.20 -19.09 -0.02
CA SER A 334 1.82 -18.93 0.43
C SER A 334 1.47 -19.83 1.59
N LEU A 335 0.59 -19.41 2.49
CA LEU A 335 -0.04 -20.28 3.49
C LEU A 335 -1.49 -20.50 3.06
N VAL A 336 -1.81 -21.70 2.56
CA VAL A 336 -3.08 -21.98 1.86
C VAL A 336 -4.28 -21.84 2.80
N ASP A 337 -4.11 -22.16 4.09
CA ASP A 337 -5.17 -22.07 5.10
C ASP A 337 -5.44 -20.63 5.59
N VAL A 338 -4.75 -19.64 5.00
CA VAL A 338 -4.84 -18.22 5.35
C VAL A 338 -5.33 -17.37 4.15
N ASP A 339 -5.74 -17.98 3.03
CA ASP A 339 -6.29 -17.34 1.82
C ASP A 339 -5.40 -16.29 1.10
N PHE A 340 -4.16 -16.06 1.53
CA PHE A 340 -3.23 -15.13 0.86
C PHE A 340 -1.75 -15.45 1.13
N PRO A 341 -0.84 -15.13 0.19
CA PRO A 341 0.59 -15.34 0.37
C PRO A 341 1.19 -14.36 1.35
N VAL A 342 2.10 -14.86 2.19
CA VAL A 342 2.60 -14.07 3.31
C VAL A 342 3.92 -13.39 2.95
N PHE A 343 4.76 -13.98 2.09
CA PHE A 343 6.04 -13.39 1.70
C PHE A 343 6.46 -13.73 0.27
N CYS A 344 7.25 -12.85 -0.32
CA CYS A 344 8.04 -13.05 -1.53
C CYS A 344 9.53 -13.05 -1.18
N VAL A 345 10.32 -13.82 -1.91
CA VAL A 345 11.77 -13.95 -1.72
C VAL A 345 12.47 -13.65 -3.03
N ALA A 346 13.49 -12.79 -3.04
CA ALA A 346 14.33 -12.56 -4.22
C ALA A 346 15.57 -13.50 -4.19
N PRO A 347 15.97 -14.13 -5.30
CA PRO A 347 17.19 -14.91 -5.41
C PRO A 347 18.40 -14.01 -5.64
N TRP A 348 19.54 -14.53 -5.21
CA TRP A 348 20.83 -13.90 -5.23
C TRP A 348 21.34 -13.58 -6.65
N ASP A 349 22.11 -12.50 -6.76
CA ASP A 349 22.80 -12.03 -7.96
C ASP A 349 24.24 -12.54 -8.00
N MET A 350 24.61 -13.27 -9.06
CA MET A 350 25.86 -14.03 -9.16
C MET A 350 27.08 -13.20 -9.58
N GLU A 351 26.99 -11.86 -9.66
CA GLU A 351 28.08 -11.02 -10.17
C GLU A 351 29.03 -10.44 -9.11
N SER A 352 28.80 -10.65 -7.82
CA SER A 352 29.69 -10.11 -6.78
C SER A 352 30.37 -11.18 -5.93
N SER A 353 31.44 -11.76 -6.47
CA SER A 353 32.76 -11.93 -5.79
C SER A 353 33.57 -13.05 -6.45
N ILE A 354 34.30 -12.72 -7.51
CA ILE A 354 35.55 -13.42 -7.81
C ILE A 354 36.60 -12.89 -6.82
N ALA A 355 36.92 -13.69 -5.81
CA ALA A 355 38.21 -13.63 -5.12
C ALA A 355 38.55 -15.00 -4.52
N TRP A 356 39.31 -15.78 -5.28
CA TRP A 356 40.07 -16.91 -4.76
C TRP A 356 41.19 -16.41 -3.84
N LEU A 357 41.35 -17.06 -2.68
CA LEU A 357 42.59 -17.40 -1.94
C LEU A 357 42.08 -18.21 -0.71
N GLY A 358 42.39 -19.48 -0.46
CA GLY A 358 43.52 -20.28 -0.90
C GLY A 358 44.70 -20.21 0.09
N ALA A 359 44.51 -20.55 1.38
CA ALA A 359 45.54 -21.13 2.26
C ALA A 359 44.98 -21.39 3.67
N GLY A 360 45.30 -22.55 4.23
CA GLY A 360 44.86 -22.99 5.56
C GLY A 360 45.79 -22.61 6.72
N VAL A 361 45.56 -23.33 7.82
CA VAL A 361 46.38 -23.51 9.04
C VAL A 361 46.06 -22.60 10.24
N ALA A 362 45.33 -23.20 11.18
CA ALA A 362 45.55 -23.33 12.64
C ALA A 362 45.75 -22.12 13.59
N ALA A 363 45.11 -22.31 14.75
CA ALA A 363 45.60 -22.09 16.13
C ALA A 363 45.27 -20.77 16.87
N SER A 364 44.47 -20.96 17.94
CA SER A 364 44.67 -20.50 19.34
C SER A 364 44.95 -19.04 19.68
N GLY A 365 44.25 -18.54 20.70
CA GLY A 365 44.63 -17.36 21.52
C GLY A 365 43.39 -16.55 21.93
N CYS A 366 42.69 -16.88 23.01
CA CYS A 366 42.95 -16.46 24.39
C CYS A 366 42.97 -14.92 24.62
N CYS A 367 42.12 -14.51 25.57
CA CYS A 367 42.24 -13.39 26.51
C CYS A 367 41.56 -12.03 26.28
N ARG A 368 40.76 -11.71 27.33
CA ARG A 368 40.50 -10.42 28.00
C ARG A 368 39.43 -9.50 27.39
N ASP A 369 38.26 -9.35 28.02
CA ASP A 369 37.98 -8.71 29.32
C ASP A 369 38.11 -7.18 29.25
N SER A 370 36.97 -6.48 29.24
CA SER A 370 36.82 -5.18 29.90
C SER A 370 35.34 -4.86 30.12
N ARG A 371 34.96 -4.97 31.39
CA ARG A 371 33.83 -4.31 32.01
C ARG A 371 33.94 -2.79 31.85
N THR A 372 32.81 -2.14 31.61
CA THR A 372 32.45 -0.89 32.31
C THR A 372 30.93 -0.83 32.47
N ARG A 373 30.53 -0.40 33.67
CA ARG A 373 29.19 -0.40 34.25
C ARG A 373 28.89 1.05 34.67
N LEU A 374 27.60 1.35 34.84
CA LEU A 374 27.00 2.50 35.55
C LEU A 374 26.90 3.79 34.71
N ASP A 375 25.83 4.58 34.74
CA ASP A 375 24.88 4.79 35.85
C ASP A 375 23.50 5.35 35.41
N GLU A 376 22.57 5.30 36.37
CA GLU A 376 21.13 5.62 36.37
C GLU A 376 20.76 7.14 36.44
N SER A 377 19.43 7.38 36.45
CA SER A 377 18.65 8.53 36.95
C SER A 377 18.24 9.57 35.90
N SER A 378 17.03 10.16 35.86
CA SER A 378 15.88 10.23 36.77
C SER A 378 14.71 10.97 36.07
N ALA A 379 13.46 10.57 36.32
CA ALA A 379 12.26 11.43 36.21
C ALA A 379 12.10 12.27 37.51
N PRO A 380 11.24 13.33 37.62
CA PRO A 380 9.79 13.18 37.93
C PRO A 380 8.91 14.43 37.48
N PRO A 381 7.74 14.80 38.10
CA PRO A 381 6.39 14.26 37.85
C PRO A 381 5.23 15.32 37.75
N GLY A 382 3.98 14.84 37.53
CA GLY A 382 2.69 15.44 38.00
C GLY A 382 1.90 16.27 36.97
N GLY A 383 0.55 16.28 36.87
CA GLY A 383 -0.57 15.64 37.57
C GLY A 383 -1.92 16.39 37.30
N ALA A 384 -3.04 15.64 37.28
CA ALA A 384 -4.48 15.98 37.45
C ALA A 384 -5.22 16.98 36.49
N ILE A 385 -6.23 16.55 35.70
CA ILE A 385 -7.70 16.35 35.94
C ILE A 385 -8.55 17.65 35.96
N GLY A 386 -9.56 17.73 35.06
CA GLY A 386 -10.68 18.68 35.12
C GLY A 386 -11.66 18.55 33.93
N THR A 387 -12.96 18.52 34.20
CA THR A 387 -14.07 17.91 33.43
C THR A 387 -14.96 18.83 32.56
N ARG A 388 -15.40 18.30 31.39
CA ARG A 388 -16.75 18.21 30.76
C ARG A 388 -17.54 19.45 30.24
N TRP A 389 -18.38 19.14 29.22
CA TRP A 389 -19.32 19.91 28.36
C TRP A 389 -18.65 20.52 27.10
N SER A 390 -19.10 20.38 25.85
CA SER A 390 -20.33 19.89 25.22
C SER A 390 -20.04 19.33 23.81
N SER A 391 -20.96 18.49 23.32
CA SER A 391 -20.98 17.78 22.04
C SER A 391 -21.33 18.65 20.83
N ILE A 392 -20.97 18.14 19.64
CA ILE A 392 -21.13 18.67 18.28
C ILE A 392 -19.94 19.55 17.87
N TRP A 393 -19.40 19.30 16.66
CA TRP A 393 -18.13 19.81 16.07
C TRP A 393 -16.86 18.98 16.37
N LYS A 394 -16.74 17.81 15.74
CA LYS A 394 -15.47 17.07 15.60
C LYS A 394 -15.34 16.40 14.22
N THR A 395 -15.41 17.19 13.15
CA THR A 395 -14.97 16.77 11.80
C THR A 395 -14.35 17.95 11.05
N SER A 396 -13.40 18.66 11.67
CA SER A 396 -12.61 19.70 10.96
C SER A 396 -11.16 19.83 11.46
N ARG A 397 -10.68 18.93 12.33
CA ARG A 397 -9.28 18.95 12.82
C ARG A 397 -8.26 18.33 11.86
N TRP A 398 -8.69 17.84 10.70
CA TRP A 398 -7.85 17.13 9.74
C TRP A 398 -7.00 18.07 8.86
N ALA A 399 -7.43 19.31 8.64
CA ALA A 399 -6.73 20.27 7.76
C ALA A 399 -5.50 20.94 8.40
N ILE A 400 -5.41 20.99 9.73
CA ILE A 400 -4.36 21.76 10.44
C ILE A 400 -2.99 21.05 10.42
N LYS A 401 -2.95 19.73 10.24
CA LYS A 401 -1.67 18.99 10.20
C LYS A 401 -0.94 19.07 8.84
N TRP A 402 -1.64 19.39 7.76
CA TRP A 402 -1.04 19.54 6.42
C TRP A 402 -0.35 20.91 6.26
N ALA A 403 -0.91 21.98 6.83
CA ALA A 403 -0.34 23.34 6.76
C ALA A 403 0.93 23.55 7.59
N SER A 404 1.26 22.64 8.51
CA SER A 404 2.46 22.76 9.38
C SER A 404 3.74 22.18 8.77
N LEU A 405 3.67 21.47 7.63
CA LEU A 405 4.82 20.79 7.02
C LEU A 405 5.45 21.52 5.84
N HIS A 406 4.88 22.67 5.44
CA HIS A 406 5.43 23.57 4.44
C HIS A 406 5.49 25.00 4.99
N HIS A 407 6.40 25.20 5.94
CA HIS A 407 6.93 26.50 6.31
C HIS A 407 8.38 26.62 5.86
#